data_AF-A0A381U729-F1
#
_entry.id   AF-A0A381U729-F1
#
_cell.length_a   1.000
_cell.length_b   1.000
_cell.length_c   1.000
_cell.angle_alpha   90.00
_cell.angle_beta   90.00
_cell.angle_gamma   90.00
#
_symmetry.space_group_name_H-M   'P 1'
#
loop_
_entity.id
_entity.type
_entity.pdbx_description
1 polymer ?
#
loop_
_entity_poly.entity_id
_entity_poly.type
_entity_poly.pdbx_seq_one_letter_code
_entity_poly.pdbx_strand_id
1 'polypeptide(L)'
;MTIGRATYEPGWKWSVDVSPLTGTDFCEIEHLGMVLEGHATCAFKDGEVYTLGPGDLFYIGPEPHDSWVVGDEKYVSLHFQGAEKYAD
;
A
#
# COMPACT_ATOMS: atom_id res chain seq x y z
N MET A 1 17.67 -5.66 6.06
CA MET A 1 16.33 -5.89 5.51
C MET A 1 15.36 -5.83 6.66
N THR A 2 14.34 -4.99 6.54
CA THR A 2 13.27 -4.86 7.54
C THR A 2 11.97 -5.33 6.88
N ILE A 3 11.17 -6.09 7.62
CA ILE A 3 9.85 -6.52 7.17
C ILE A 3 8.82 -5.88 8.09
N GLY A 4 8.02 -4.98 7.55
CA GLY A 4 6.89 -4.35 8.24
C GLY A 4 5.60 -5.12 7.99
N ARG A 5 4.65 -5.01 8.92
CA ARG A 5 3.28 -5.50 8.74
C ARG A 5 2.33 -4.31 8.78
N ALA A 6 1.56 -4.12 7.72
CA ALA A 6 0.48 -3.15 7.68
C ALA A 6 -0.86 -3.86 7.94
N THR A 7 -1.73 -3.21 8.71
CA THR A 7 -3.11 -3.66 8.95
C THR A 7 -4.02 -2.45 8.91
N TYR A 8 -5.05 -2.51 8.07
CA TYR A 8 -6.02 -1.45 7.87
C TYR A 8 -7.43 -2.00 8.04
N GLU A 9 -8.26 -1.29 8.80
CA GLU A 9 -9.65 -1.68 9.06
C GLU A 9 -10.57 -1.30 7.88
N PRO A 10 -11.74 -1.93 7.75
CA PRO A 10 -12.75 -1.52 6.78
C PRO A 10 -13.05 -0.01 6.86
N GLY A 11 -13.11 0.63 5.69
CA GLY A 11 -13.30 2.07 5.57
C GLY A 11 -12.02 2.91 5.67
N TRP A 12 -10.87 2.31 6.01
CA TRP A 12 -9.59 3.02 5.97
C TRP A 12 -9.24 3.46 4.55
N LYS A 13 -8.76 4.69 4.42
CA LYS A 13 -8.31 5.31 3.18
C LYS A 13 -7.13 6.25 3.43
N TRP A 14 -6.03 6.08 2.70
CA TRP A 14 -4.80 6.86 2.88
C TRP A 14 -5.05 8.37 2.82
N SER A 15 -5.78 8.86 1.80
CA SER A 15 -6.07 10.30 1.65
C SER A 15 -6.93 10.88 2.77
N VAL A 16 -7.61 10.04 3.57
CA VAL A 16 -8.49 10.46 4.66
C VAL A 16 -7.78 10.34 6.00
N ASP A 17 -7.13 9.19 6.24
CA ASP A 17 -6.60 8.82 7.54
C ASP A 17 -5.12 9.20 7.72
N VAL A 18 -4.35 9.26 6.62
CA VAL A 18 -2.89 9.50 6.66
C VAL A 18 -2.52 10.88 6.15
N SER A 19 -3.16 11.35 5.07
CA SER A 19 -2.89 12.68 4.49
C SER A 19 -2.86 13.82 5.53
N PRO A 20 -3.80 13.92 6.50
CA PRO A 20 -3.74 14.97 7.52
C PRO A 20 -2.52 14.92 8.44
N LEU A 21 -1.85 13.76 8.54
CA LEU A 21 -0.67 13.54 9.37
C LEU A 21 0.63 13.86 8.63
N THR A 22 0.66 13.70 7.30
CA THR A 22 1.85 13.90 6.47
C THR A 22 1.88 15.26 5.79
N GLY A 23 0.73 15.93 5.63
CA GLY A 23 0.61 17.19 4.91
C GLY A 23 0.71 17.02 3.38
N THR A 24 0.58 15.79 2.87
CA THR A 24 0.58 15.47 1.44
C THR A 24 -0.77 14.88 1.04
N ASP A 25 -1.25 15.19 -0.17
CA ASP A 25 -2.55 14.71 -0.67
C ASP A 25 -2.54 13.21 -1.03
N PHE A 26 -1.36 12.66 -1.34
CA PHE A 26 -1.14 11.27 -1.76
C PHE A 26 0.11 10.67 -1.12
N CYS A 27 0.20 9.34 -1.14
CA CYS A 27 1.42 8.62 -0.84
C CYS A 27 2.38 8.74 -2.02
N GLU A 28 3.66 9.02 -1.73
CA GLU A 28 4.75 9.10 -2.71
C GLU A 28 5.90 8.16 -2.32
N ILE A 29 5.63 7.23 -1.41
CA ILE A 29 6.60 6.25 -0.92
C ILE A 29 6.47 4.98 -1.74
N GLU A 30 7.59 4.41 -2.17
CA GLU A 30 7.57 3.11 -2.82
C GLU A 30 7.18 1.98 -1.86
N HIS A 31 6.45 1.00 -2.37
CA HIS A 31 6.03 -0.16 -1.60
C HIS A 31 6.32 -1.45 -2.36
N LEU A 32 7.14 -2.32 -1.78
CA LEU A 32 7.28 -3.71 -2.20
C LEU A 32 6.67 -4.60 -1.11
N GLY A 33 5.75 -5.48 -1.47
CA GLY A 33 5.03 -6.24 -0.45
C GLY A 33 4.28 -7.47 -0.94
N MET A 34 3.62 -8.12 0.02
CA MET A 34 2.74 -9.26 -0.21
C MET A 34 1.48 -9.13 0.63
N VAL A 35 0.32 -9.39 0.04
CA VAL A 35 -0.96 -9.38 0.76
C VAL A 35 -1.17 -10.72 1.48
N LEU A 36 -1.59 -10.65 2.75
CA LEU A 36 -1.90 -11.81 3.58
C LEU A 36 -3.41 -12.03 3.75
N GLU A 37 -4.19 -10.96 3.88
CA GLU A 37 -5.62 -11.01 4.22
C GLU A 37 -6.34 -9.78 3.63
N GLY A 38 -7.61 -9.94 3.27
CA GLY A 38 -8.45 -8.86 2.75
C GLY A 38 -8.00 -8.31 1.40
N HIS A 39 -8.59 -7.18 1.02
CA HIS A 39 -8.29 -6.51 -0.24
C HIS A 39 -8.09 -5.01 -0.01
N ALA A 40 -7.16 -4.42 -0.75
CA ALA A 40 -6.97 -2.97 -0.78
C ALA A 40 -6.67 -2.52 -2.21
N THR A 41 -6.84 -1.23 -2.47
CA THR A 41 -6.48 -0.66 -3.77
C THR A 41 -5.13 0.05 -3.74
N CYS A 42 -4.52 0.17 -4.91
CA CYS A 42 -3.57 1.21 -5.24
C CYS A 42 -4.15 2.02 -6.39
N ALA A 43 -4.38 3.30 -6.18
CA ALA A 43 -4.98 4.21 -7.17
C ALA A 43 -4.04 5.37 -7.43
N PHE A 44 -3.35 5.34 -8.58
CA PHE A 44 -2.50 6.46 -8.98
C PHE A 44 -3.36 7.66 -9.35
N LYS A 45 -2.92 8.87 -8.96
CA LYS A 45 -3.69 10.12 -9.06
C LYS A 45 -4.35 10.36 -10.43
N ASP A 46 -3.64 10.02 -11.51
CA ASP A 46 -4.09 10.16 -12.90
C ASP A 46 -4.03 8.83 -13.67
N GLY A 47 -4.12 7.70 -12.95
CA GLY A 47 -3.84 6.37 -13.50
C GLY A 47 -4.90 5.31 -13.22
N GLU A 48 -4.53 4.06 -13.48
CA GLU A 48 -5.37 2.91 -13.19
C GLU A 48 -5.48 2.67 -11.69
N VAL A 49 -6.62 2.07 -11.31
CA VAL A 49 -6.84 1.55 -9.96
C VAL A 49 -6.62 0.05 -10.00
N TYR A 50 -5.66 -0.42 -9.20
CA TYR A 50 -5.38 -1.84 -9.02
C TYR A 50 -5.96 -2.31 -7.70
N THR A 51 -6.63 -3.45 -7.69
CA THR A 51 -7.06 -4.13 -6.46
C THR A 51 -6.06 -5.25 -6.16
N LEU A 52 -5.53 -5.25 -4.95
CA LEU A 52 -4.62 -6.25 -4.42
C LEU A 52 -5.40 -7.17 -3.47
N GLY A 53 -5.17 -8.47 -3.56
CA GLY A 53 -5.82 -9.49 -2.74
C GLY A 53 -4.85 -10.56 -2.23
N PRO A 54 -5.30 -11.50 -1.38
CA PRO A 54 -4.42 -12.43 -0.67
C PRO A 54 -3.56 -13.27 -1.62
N GLY A 55 -2.25 -13.29 -1.35
CA GLY A 55 -1.27 -13.98 -2.18
C GLY A 55 -0.63 -13.12 -3.27
N ASP A 56 -1.16 -11.92 -3.53
CA ASP A 56 -0.54 -10.99 -4.48
C ASP A 56 0.79 -10.46 -3.94
N LEU A 57 1.81 -10.50 -4.80
CA LEU A 57 3.02 -9.69 -4.66
C LEU A 57 2.81 -8.37 -5.38
N PHE A 58 3.16 -7.26 -4.74
CA PHE A 58 2.98 -5.93 -5.32
C PHE A 58 4.24 -5.10 -5.24
N TYR A 59 4.45 -4.31 -6.30
CA TYR A 59 5.36 -3.18 -6.32
C TYR A 59 4.56 -1.94 -6.71
N ILE A 60 4.57 -0.93 -5.85
CA ILE A 60 3.97 0.38 -6.09
C ILE A 60 5.14 1.37 -6.12
N GLY A 61 5.33 2.01 -7.26
CA GLY A 61 6.39 3.01 -7.43
C GLY A 61 6.11 4.29 -6.63
N PRO A 62 7.07 5.24 -6.63
CA PRO A 62 6.94 6.50 -5.89
C PRO A 62 5.93 7.47 -6.51
N GLU A 63 5.31 7.14 -7.64
CA GLU A 63 4.27 7.95 -8.26
C GLU A 63 3.11 8.17 -7.28
N PRO A 64 2.54 9.39 -7.21
CA PRO A 64 1.46 9.72 -6.27
C PRO A 64 0.29 8.76 -6.39
N HIS A 65 -0.02 8.08 -5.29
CA HIS A 65 -1.12 7.12 -5.21
C HIS A 65 -1.89 7.22 -3.90
N ASP A 66 -3.14 6.81 -3.98
CA ASP A 66 -4.05 6.61 -2.86
C ASP A 66 -4.27 5.12 -2.64
N SER A 67 -4.74 4.74 -1.46
CA SER A 67 -5.03 3.36 -1.12
C SER A 67 -6.20 3.29 -0.16
N TRP A 68 -7.11 2.34 -0.35
CA TRP A 68 -8.20 2.10 0.59
C TRP A 68 -8.52 0.62 0.70
N VAL A 69 -9.08 0.23 1.85
CA VAL A 69 -9.59 -1.12 2.07
C VAL A 69 -10.86 -1.34 1.25
N VAL A 70 -10.97 -2.51 0.63
CA VAL A 70 -12.13 -2.92 -0.15
C VAL A 70 -12.96 -3.92 0.65
N GLY A 71 -14.25 -3.62 0.82
CA GLY A 71 -15.19 -4.49 1.53
C GLY A 71 -15.14 -4.35 3.05
N ASP A 72 -15.66 -5.37 3.73
CA ASP A 72 -15.92 -5.35 5.17
C ASP A 72 -14.90 -6.18 5.98
N GLU A 73 -13.84 -6.66 5.34
CA GLU A 73 -12.74 -7.37 5.97
C GLU A 73 -11.51 -6.46 6.07
N LYS A 74 -10.75 -6.57 7.17
CA LYS A 74 -9.48 -5.85 7.31
C LYS A 74 -8.49 -6.29 6.22
N TYR A 75 -7.66 -5.36 5.78
CA TYR A 75 -6.53 -5.65 4.91
C TYR A 75 -5.27 -5.86 5.74
N VAL A 76 -4.50 -6.92 5.43
CA VAL A 76 -3.20 -7.19 6.06
C VAL A 76 -2.18 -7.49 4.98
N SER A 77 -1.02 -6.83 5.06
CA SER A 77 0.10 -7.06 4.14
C SER A 77 1.45 -6.99 4.85
N LEU A 78 2.46 -7.59 4.22
CA LEU A 78 3.86 -7.43 4.56
C LEU A 78 4.50 -6.44 3.59
N HIS A 79 5.30 -5.52 4.13
CA HIS A 79 6.10 -4.57 3.34
C HIS A 79 7.58 -4.87 3.57
N PHE A 80 8.33 -4.98 2.48
CA PHE A 80 9.76 -5.26 2.48
C PHE A 80 10.52 -3.96 2.24
N GLN A 81 11.40 -3.61 3.18
CA GLN A 81 12.25 -2.42 3.06
C GLN A 81 13.74 -2.81 3.09
N GLY A 82 14.48 -2.28 2.11
CA GLY A 82 15.89 -2.59 1.85
C GLY A 82 16.09 -3.77 0.89
N ALA A 83 17.35 -4.08 0.60
CA ALA A 83 17.81 -5.02 -0.44
C ALA A 83 17.72 -4.50 -1.90
N GLU A 84 17.67 -3.18 -2.08
CA GLU A 84 17.76 -2.52 -3.39
C GLU A 84 19.05 -2.83 -4.16
N LYS A 85 20.09 -3.29 -3.46
CA LYS A 85 21.33 -3.80 -4.04
C LYS A 85 21.63 -5.18 -3.47
N TYR A 86 21.54 -6.20 -4.33
CA TYR A 86 21.97 -7.56 -4.02
C TYR A 86 23.42 -7.83 -4.47
N ALA A 87 23.87 -7.17 -5.54
CA ALA A 87 25.24 -7.19 -6.05
C ALA A 87 25.56 -5.89 -6.81
N ASP A 88 26.85 -5.56 -6.93
CA ASP A 88 27.37 -4.42 -7.72
C ASP A 88 27.43 -4.73 -9.23
#